data_AF-A0A9W8VCK1-F1
#
_entry.id   AF-A0A9W8VCK1-F1
#
_cell.length_a   1.000
_cell.length_b   1.000
_cell.length_c   1.000
_cell.angle_alpha   90.00
_cell.angle_beta   90.00
_cell.angle_gamma   90.00
#
_symmetry.space_group_name_H-M   'P 1'
#
loop_
_entity.id
_entity.type
_entity.pdbx_description
1 polymer ?
#
loop_
_entity_poly.entity_id
_entity_poly.type
_entity_poly.pdbx_seq_one_letter_code
_entity_poly.pdbx_strand_id
1 'polypeptide(L)'
;MGGKAFLHHNPPLETPRMPNDVYYYIKNDIINKLSDGFHWIDTPIEGPAKENHGDVDVVVSRLKGVYTNKQDVLKIINDLLGAEAQITEKGIENVAANFAILWPEDLPYPPGYEDASDDDSCSPTTGNPSLAPSDLASGLARTKPDSEGVSEPSHDRDGPADDKSPSTEHPAEAVKSKDEAKGVPVTQKEDGNSQDSTPAGPEAGRKRSTSLLQKGLALFPLGRTSRSLSMGTNPVHLGIQTQETSNDGNQNENHASTSVAETTAQALEPSKESSEKSTKTPAKSKPRRLLYIQVDVRFCPSIHMAKYLRFHHAHGDIWQLLGTIIRPFGLTVDNKGLWIRLPEIEKVDRKNARIFLTSDPDRILEFVGLPVPAYWRSFPDTDSMFKYVAHCPMFFVPPDGNVGQDLLLSNANDRRRLNQRPVYREWVEKFKPQCREKGLYPAPLITRDGIRDQAFETYNIQREWDKRLRDHRFKEQQQVIKREIIKVVCPQPNGPNDEAGKLKRGLLIKAFAKIILECHDGQEYGIVAPAHLWGADGLYNMSAVRAYCLNMMDTVFEAAMARHNNKNAVRQPTSRPNVNKRAS
;
A
#
# COMPACT_ATOMS: atom_id res chain seq x y z
N MET A 1 18.77 -4.28 1.89
CA MET A 1 19.64 -5.39 1.43
C MET A 1 19.17 -5.78 0.04
N GLY A 2 19.61 -5.01 -0.95
CA GLY A 2 19.39 -5.30 -2.37
C GLY A 2 20.59 -6.04 -2.96
N GLY A 3 20.75 -6.01 -4.28
CA GLY A 3 21.92 -6.56 -4.98
C GLY A 3 22.02 -8.09 -4.95
N LYS A 4 20.90 -8.79 -5.18
CA LYS A 4 20.81 -10.26 -5.11
C LYS A 4 19.99 -10.92 -6.22
N ALA A 5 19.53 -10.18 -7.23
CA ALA A 5 18.67 -10.71 -8.28
C ALA A 5 19.35 -11.85 -9.07
N PHE A 6 20.66 -11.74 -9.31
CA PHE A 6 21.43 -12.66 -10.15
C PHE A 6 22.12 -13.82 -9.39
N LEU A 7 21.95 -13.90 -8.07
CA LEU A 7 22.52 -14.97 -7.21
C LEU A 7 22.06 -16.38 -7.61
N HIS A 8 20.88 -16.49 -8.25
CA HIS A 8 20.32 -17.72 -8.77
C HIS A 8 20.10 -17.67 -10.29
N HIS A 9 20.84 -16.81 -11.00
CA HIS A 9 20.93 -16.82 -12.45
C HIS A 9 21.70 -18.08 -12.93
N ASN A 10 21.65 -18.39 -14.22
CA ASN A 10 22.39 -19.50 -14.81
C ASN A 10 23.10 -19.05 -16.10
N PRO A 11 24.44 -18.87 -16.12
CA PRO A 11 25.34 -19.01 -14.97
C PRO A 11 25.06 -17.95 -13.88
N PRO A 12 25.35 -18.22 -12.59
CA PRO A 12 25.24 -17.21 -11.54
C PRO A 12 26.19 -16.04 -11.81
N LEU A 13 25.72 -14.81 -11.57
CA LEU A 13 26.54 -13.61 -11.71
C LEU A 13 26.82 -13.01 -10.33
N GLU A 14 28.08 -12.65 -10.08
CA GLU A 14 28.53 -12.13 -8.80
C GLU A 14 28.31 -10.61 -8.75
N THR A 15 27.28 -10.18 -8.01
CA THR A 15 26.94 -8.76 -7.78
C THR A 15 27.32 -8.32 -6.36
N PRO A 16 28.60 -7.95 -6.09
CA PRO A 16 29.04 -7.52 -4.78
C PRO A 16 28.52 -6.14 -4.40
N ARG A 17 28.71 -5.74 -3.14
CA ARG A 17 28.24 -4.44 -2.62
C ARG A 17 29.20 -3.33 -3.08
N MET A 18 28.66 -2.29 -3.70
CA MET A 18 29.41 -1.11 -4.13
C MET A 18 29.75 -0.19 -2.94
N PRO A 19 31.02 0.24 -2.80
CA PRO A 19 31.40 1.45 -2.08
C PRO A 19 30.64 2.70 -2.59
N ASN A 20 30.66 3.79 -1.81
CA ASN A 20 29.88 5.00 -2.13
C ASN A 20 30.36 5.72 -3.41
N ASP A 21 31.67 5.88 -3.57
CA ASP A 21 32.30 6.46 -4.77
C ASP A 21 31.97 5.68 -6.05
N VAL A 22 32.14 4.36 -6.02
CA VAL A 22 31.74 3.45 -7.11
C VAL A 22 30.26 3.61 -7.43
N TYR A 23 29.39 3.56 -6.42
CA TYR A 23 27.95 3.75 -6.61
C TYR A 23 27.62 5.10 -7.26
N TYR A 24 28.23 6.22 -6.83
CA TYR A 24 27.95 7.54 -7.40
C TYR A 24 28.46 7.69 -8.84
N TYR A 25 29.62 7.12 -9.17
CA TYR A 25 30.12 7.09 -10.56
C TYR A 25 29.17 6.31 -11.47
N ILE A 26 28.86 5.06 -11.10
CA ILE A 26 28.00 4.15 -11.86
C ILE A 26 26.59 4.71 -12.01
N LYS A 27 26.05 5.32 -10.95
CA LYS A 27 24.76 6.04 -10.99
C LYS A 27 24.73 7.14 -12.03
N ASN A 28 25.79 7.95 -12.12
CA ASN A 28 25.88 9.04 -13.09
C ASN A 28 26.05 8.50 -14.52
N ASP A 29 26.90 7.50 -14.72
CA ASP A 29 27.06 6.79 -16.01
C ASP A 29 25.74 6.20 -16.52
N ILE A 30 25.00 5.48 -15.67
CA ILE A 30 23.68 4.92 -15.99
C ILE A 30 22.68 6.01 -16.38
N ILE A 31 22.63 7.11 -15.63
CA ILE A 31 21.74 8.25 -15.95
C ILE A 31 22.11 8.84 -17.32
N ASN A 32 23.40 9.01 -17.61
CA ASN A 32 23.89 9.54 -18.88
C ASN A 32 23.54 8.60 -20.06
N LYS A 33 23.87 7.30 -19.96
CA LYS A 33 23.56 6.28 -20.98
C LYS A 33 22.06 6.18 -21.28
N LEU A 34 21.24 6.15 -20.24
CA LEU A 34 19.79 6.10 -20.42
C LEU A 34 19.21 7.42 -20.94
N SER A 35 19.91 8.56 -20.77
CA SER A 35 19.44 9.87 -21.21
C SER A 35 19.21 9.95 -22.71
N ASP A 36 19.92 9.18 -23.53
CA ASP A 36 19.68 9.09 -24.97
C ASP A 36 18.33 8.45 -25.31
N GLY A 37 17.86 7.49 -24.50
CA GLY A 37 16.60 6.78 -24.69
C GLY A 37 15.35 7.45 -24.11
N PHE A 38 15.46 8.28 -23.07
CA PHE A 38 14.30 8.78 -22.32
C PHE A 38 14.28 10.30 -22.14
N HIS A 39 13.08 10.89 -22.02
CA HIS A 39 12.87 12.32 -21.74
C HIS A 39 12.86 12.66 -20.25
N TRP A 40 12.71 11.67 -19.36
CA TRP A 40 12.81 11.87 -17.92
C TRP A 40 13.43 10.65 -17.24
N ILE A 41 14.41 10.90 -16.40
CA ILE A 41 15.19 9.92 -15.65
C ILE A 41 15.49 10.52 -14.29
N ASP A 42 15.37 9.72 -13.23
CA ASP A 42 15.79 10.10 -11.90
C ASP A 42 16.05 8.83 -11.07
N THR A 43 16.62 9.03 -9.88
CA THR A 43 16.81 7.96 -8.89
C THR A 43 16.12 8.34 -7.59
N PRO A 44 15.67 7.39 -6.76
CA PRO A 44 15.27 7.69 -5.40
C PRO A 44 16.40 8.39 -4.62
N ILE A 45 16.04 9.25 -3.67
CA ILE A 45 17.01 9.78 -2.70
C ILE A 45 17.39 8.63 -1.76
N GLU A 46 18.68 8.50 -1.47
CA GLU A 46 19.17 7.39 -0.65
C GLU A 46 18.84 7.55 0.85
N GLY A 47 18.69 6.41 1.53
CA GLY A 47 18.57 6.41 2.99
C GLY A 47 19.87 6.86 3.67
N PRO A 48 19.80 7.55 4.83
CA PRO A 48 20.98 8.02 5.54
C PRO A 48 21.88 6.88 6.03
N ALA A 49 23.15 7.20 6.31
CA ALA A 49 24.15 6.28 6.87
C ALA A 49 24.39 4.98 6.07
N LYS A 50 24.16 4.97 4.75
CA LYS A 50 24.57 3.86 3.87
C LYS A 50 26.08 3.90 3.61
N GLU A 51 26.81 2.94 4.16
CA GLU A 51 28.24 2.71 3.84
C GLU A 51 28.44 2.07 2.46
N ASN A 52 27.48 1.25 2.01
CA ASN A 52 27.56 0.52 0.73
C ASN A 52 26.17 0.18 0.15
N HIS A 53 26.11 0.07 -1.18
CA HIS A 53 24.91 -0.15 -1.99
C HIS A 53 24.95 -1.55 -2.63
N GLY A 54 23.80 -2.16 -2.92
CA GLY A 54 23.75 -3.48 -3.61
C GLY A 54 23.38 -3.36 -5.08
N ASP A 55 22.71 -2.26 -5.40
CA ASP A 55 21.94 -2.03 -6.59
C ASP A 55 21.82 -0.52 -6.84
N VAL A 56 21.52 -0.15 -8.08
CA VAL A 56 21.15 1.22 -8.47
C VAL A 56 19.68 1.24 -8.89
N ASP A 57 18.79 1.74 -8.03
CA ASP A 57 17.37 2.00 -8.36
C ASP A 57 17.28 3.19 -9.35
N VAL A 58 16.72 2.96 -10.54
CA VAL A 58 16.52 3.99 -11.58
C VAL A 58 15.08 4.01 -12.06
N VAL A 59 14.48 5.20 -12.14
CA VAL A 59 13.13 5.39 -12.68
C VAL A 59 13.22 6.18 -13.99
N VAL A 60 12.66 5.61 -15.06
CA VAL A 60 12.67 6.22 -16.41
C VAL A 60 11.25 6.44 -16.93
N SER A 61 11.04 7.48 -17.74
CA SER A 61 9.73 7.79 -18.33
C SER A 61 9.82 8.55 -19.64
N ARG A 62 8.77 8.44 -20.45
CA ARG A 62 8.66 8.98 -21.83
C ARG A 62 9.88 8.60 -22.68
N LEU A 63 9.84 7.40 -23.23
CA LEU A 63 10.78 6.94 -24.25
C LEU A 63 10.80 7.92 -25.44
N LYS A 64 11.98 8.20 -25.98
CA LYS A 64 12.19 9.01 -27.19
C LYS A 64 11.97 8.13 -28.43
N GLY A 65 11.37 8.69 -29.48
CA GLY A 65 11.11 7.99 -30.75
C GLY A 65 9.80 7.20 -30.78
N VAL A 66 9.61 6.40 -31.84
CA VAL A 66 8.35 5.70 -32.13
C VAL A 66 8.52 4.19 -31.89
N TYR A 67 8.11 3.74 -30.71
CA TYR A 67 8.13 2.32 -30.31
C TYR A 67 6.73 1.88 -29.86
N THR A 68 6.45 0.57 -29.90
CA THR A 68 5.08 0.05 -29.96
C THR A 68 4.67 -0.80 -28.77
N ASN A 69 5.60 -1.44 -28.07
CA ASN A 69 5.28 -2.42 -27.04
C ASN A 69 6.30 -2.45 -25.89
N LYS A 70 6.04 -3.30 -24.87
CA LYS A 70 6.85 -3.41 -23.65
C LYS A 70 8.23 -4.05 -23.85
N GLN A 71 8.39 -4.91 -24.86
CA GLN A 71 9.65 -5.60 -25.15
C GLN A 71 10.64 -4.63 -25.80
N ASP A 72 10.16 -3.73 -26.67
CA ASP A 72 10.95 -2.63 -27.24
C ASP A 72 11.66 -1.83 -26.13
N VAL A 73 10.91 -1.41 -25.10
CA VAL A 73 11.42 -0.63 -23.95
C VAL A 73 12.55 -1.36 -23.23
N LEU A 74 12.38 -2.65 -22.95
CA LEU A 74 13.39 -3.45 -22.25
C LEU A 74 14.63 -3.67 -23.11
N LYS A 75 14.47 -3.90 -24.42
CA LYS A 75 15.59 -4.02 -25.35
C LYS A 75 16.40 -2.74 -25.38
N ILE A 76 15.76 -1.57 -25.49
CA ILE A 76 16.45 -0.26 -25.52
C ILE A 76 17.21 0.00 -24.22
N ILE A 77 16.64 -0.34 -23.06
CA ILE A 77 17.35 -0.23 -21.77
C ILE A 77 18.58 -1.16 -21.76
N ASN A 78 18.45 -2.40 -22.26
CA ASN A 78 19.58 -3.33 -22.35
C ASN A 78 20.68 -2.80 -23.30
N ASP A 79 20.30 -2.41 -24.52
CA ASP A 79 21.18 -1.87 -25.55
C ASP A 79 21.97 -0.64 -25.08
N LEU A 80 21.33 0.26 -24.30
CA LEU A 80 21.96 1.47 -23.76
C LEU A 80 22.85 1.20 -22.54
N LEU A 81 22.52 0.21 -21.71
CA LEU A 81 23.33 -0.15 -20.54
C LEU A 81 24.53 -1.04 -20.88
N GLY A 82 24.46 -1.80 -21.97
CA GLY A 82 25.42 -2.87 -22.27
C GLY A 82 25.31 -4.04 -21.28
N ALA A 83 24.08 -4.42 -20.91
CA ALA A 83 23.84 -5.38 -19.84
C ALA A 83 23.97 -6.84 -20.31
N GLU A 84 24.87 -7.60 -19.68
CA GLU A 84 25.11 -9.02 -20.02
C GLU A 84 23.94 -9.94 -19.63
N ALA A 85 23.15 -9.55 -18.62
CA ALA A 85 21.94 -10.31 -18.25
C ALA A 85 20.80 -9.40 -17.75
N GLN A 86 19.57 -9.92 -17.86
CA GLN A 86 18.34 -9.21 -17.54
C GLN A 86 17.30 -10.15 -16.90
N ILE A 87 16.79 -9.77 -15.72
CA ILE A 87 15.71 -10.47 -15.02
C ILE A 87 14.49 -9.54 -14.93
N THR A 88 13.47 -9.83 -15.75
CA THR A 88 12.25 -9.00 -15.86
C THR A 88 11.24 -9.34 -14.76
N GLU A 89 10.70 -8.33 -14.08
CA GLU A 89 9.68 -8.51 -13.05
C GLU A 89 8.35 -9.01 -13.64
N LYS A 90 7.72 -10.01 -13.00
CA LYS A 90 6.43 -10.56 -13.44
C LYS A 90 5.27 -9.69 -12.90
N GLY A 91 4.89 -8.66 -13.66
CA GLY A 91 3.78 -7.75 -13.35
C GLY A 91 3.07 -7.20 -14.60
N ILE A 92 1.80 -6.78 -14.45
CA ILE A 92 0.93 -6.48 -15.60
C ILE A 92 0.95 -5.00 -16.03
N GLU A 93 1.00 -4.04 -15.09
CA GLU A 93 0.85 -2.61 -15.43
C GLU A 93 2.17 -1.96 -15.92
N ASN A 94 3.22 -1.90 -15.10
CA ASN A 94 4.51 -1.26 -15.47
C ASN A 94 5.47 -2.20 -16.22
N VAL A 95 6.61 -1.66 -16.66
CA VAL A 95 7.78 -2.42 -17.12
C VAL A 95 8.89 -2.21 -16.09
N ALA A 96 9.43 -3.29 -15.53
CA ALA A 96 10.52 -3.24 -14.57
C ALA A 96 11.41 -4.47 -14.74
N ALA A 97 12.72 -4.28 -14.65
CA ALA A 97 13.70 -5.35 -14.74
C ALA A 97 14.98 -5.01 -13.96
N ASN A 98 15.64 -6.05 -13.51
CA ASN A 98 16.96 -6.04 -12.91
C ASN A 98 17.93 -6.31 -14.08
N PHE A 99 19.00 -5.54 -14.21
CA PHE A 99 20.04 -5.70 -15.22
C PHE A 99 21.38 -5.95 -14.53
N ALA A 100 22.24 -6.77 -15.14
CA ALA A 100 23.63 -6.95 -14.72
C ALA A 100 24.52 -6.25 -15.75
N ILE A 101 25.17 -5.15 -15.35
CA ILE A 101 26.25 -4.52 -16.12
C ILE A 101 27.59 -5.01 -15.57
N LEU A 102 28.63 -5.09 -16.40
CA LEU A 102 29.97 -5.45 -15.97
C LEU A 102 30.54 -4.38 -15.02
N TRP A 103 31.30 -4.79 -14.01
CA TRP A 103 32.05 -3.88 -13.14
C TRP A 103 33.19 -3.22 -13.94
N PRO A 104 33.28 -1.89 -14.04
CA PRO A 104 34.32 -1.24 -14.84
C PRO A 104 35.73 -1.45 -14.28
N GLU A 105 36.68 -1.74 -15.17
CA GLU A 105 38.08 -2.04 -14.82
C GLU A 105 38.84 -0.84 -14.21
N ASP A 106 38.33 0.39 -14.40
CA ASP A 106 38.88 1.64 -13.89
C ASP A 106 38.44 1.97 -12.44
N LEU A 107 37.54 1.18 -11.84
CA LEU A 107 36.99 1.42 -10.51
C LEU A 107 37.51 0.45 -9.45
N PRO A 108 37.73 0.90 -8.19
CA PRO A 108 38.22 0.03 -7.13
C PRO A 108 37.26 -1.13 -6.86
N TYR A 109 37.79 -2.36 -6.92
CA TYR A 109 37.06 -3.56 -6.54
C TYR A 109 36.72 -3.56 -5.04
N PRO A 110 35.62 -4.24 -4.62
CA PRO A 110 35.25 -4.29 -3.22
C PRO A 110 36.28 -5.09 -2.40
N PRO A 111 36.48 -4.79 -1.10
CA PRO A 111 37.50 -5.45 -0.28
C PRO A 111 37.39 -6.98 -0.30
N GLY A 112 38.52 -7.65 -0.57
CA GLY A 112 38.58 -9.10 -0.79
C GLY A 112 38.42 -9.56 -2.25
N TYR A 113 38.23 -8.62 -3.19
CA TYR A 113 38.24 -8.85 -4.64
C TYR A 113 39.38 -8.12 -5.36
N GLU A 114 40.43 -7.74 -4.63
CA GLU A 114 41.65 -7.17 -5.20
C GLU A 114 42.26 -8.13 -6.23
N ASP A 115 42.73 -7.55 -7.34
CA ASP A 115 43.30 -8.31 -8.45
C ASP A 115 44.55 -9.05 -7.97
N ALA A 116 44.69 -10.32 -8.33
CA ALA A 116 45.91 -11.07 -8.09
C ALA A 116 46.96 -10.62 -9.12
N SER A 117 47.55 -9.45 -8.89
CA SER A 117 48.64 -8.90 -9.71
C SER A 117 49.78 -9.91 -9.81
N ASP A 118 50.31 -10.11 -11.03
CA ASP A 118 51.40 -11.05 -11.31
C ASP A 118 52.71 -10.59 -10.66
N ASP A 119 52.90 -10.97 -9.39
CA ASP A 119 54.00 -10.55 -8.51
C ASP A 119 55.31 -11.31 -8.82
N ASP A 120 55.77 -11.25 -10.08
CA ASP A 120 57.04 -11.85 -10.53
C ASP A 120 58.24 -10.92 -10.22
N SER A 121 58.43 -10.61 -8.92
CA SER A 121 59.63 -9.95 -8.41
C SER A 121 60.34 -10.84 -7.38
N CYS A 122 60.98 -11.91 -7.87
CA CYS A 122 61.78 -12.80 -7.03
C CYS A 122 62.99 -12.07 -6.41
N SER A 123 63.13 -12.12 -5.08
CA SER A 123 64.32 -11.69 -4.34
C SER A 123 64.47 -12.46 -3.02
N PRO A 124 65.35 -13.49 -2.96
CA PRO A 124 65.44 -14.36 -1.80
C PRO A 124 66.47 -13.86 -0.77
N THR A 125 66.08 -13.65 0.49
CA THR A 125 67.03 -13.62 1.62
C THR A 125 66.43 -14.23 2.89
N THR A 126 67.08 -15.29 3.33
CA THR A 126 66.94 -16.07 4.58
C THR A 126 66.74 -15.28 5.87
N GLY A 127 65.93 -15.78 6.82
CA GLY A 127 66.00 -15.34 8.23
C GLY A 127 64.81 -15.70 9.13
N ASN A 128 64.79 -16.90 9.70
CA ASN A 128 63.83 -17.34 10.73
C ASN A 128 64.61 -17.60 12.05
N PRO A 129 63.99 -17.64 13.24
CA PRO A 129 62.94 -16.79 13.86
C PRO A 129 63.41 -16.24 15.24
N SER A 130 62.55 -15.65 16.10
CA SER A 130 62.47 -15.93 17.57
C SER A 130 61.47 -15.04 18.37
N LEU A 131 60.62 -15.71 19.17
CA LEU A 131 60.07 -15.37 20.51
C LEU A 131 59.67 -13.91 20.93
N ALA A 132 58.40 -13.79 21.36
CA ALA A 132 57.90 -12.89 22.43
C ALA A 132 58.04 -13.59 23.82
N PRO A 133 57.59 -13.11 25.02
CA PRO A 133 56.36 -12.31 25.32
C PRO A 133 56.44 -11.29 26.51
N SER A 134 55.27 -10.69 26.90
CA SER A 134 54.78 -10.38 28.28
C SER A 134 55.64 -9.57 29.31
N ASP A 135 55.14 -8.80 30.30
CA ASP A 135 53.78 -8.32 30.65
C ASP A 135 53.80 -7.17 31.72
N LEU A 136 52.63 -6.57 31.98
CA LEU A 136 52.12 -5.84 33.17
C LEU A 136 53.04 -5.14 34.22
N ALA A 137 52.90 -3.79 34.28
CA ALA A 137 52.35 -2.95 35.39
C ALA A 137 52.84 -3.00 36.87
N SER A 138 53.20 -1.82 37.43
CA SER A 138 52.92 -1.26 38.80
C SER A 138 53.70 0.05 39.05
N GLY A 139 53.33 1.06 39.86
CA GLY A 139 52.06 1.40 40.56
C GLY A 139 52.24 2.45 41.71
N LEU A 140 51.18 3.21 42.07
CA LEU A 140 50.91 3.88 43.39
C LEU A 140 51.85 5.05 43.88
N ALA A 141 51.46 6.03 44.74
CA ALA A 141 50.16 6.53 45.24
C ALA A 141 50.26 7.87 46.05
N ARG A 142 49.11 8.63 46.16
CA ARG A 142 48.70 9.63 47.21
C ARG A 142 49.61 10.89 47.45
N THR A 143 49.15 12.04 47.96
CA THR A 143 48.15 12.37 49.04
C THR A 143 47.22 13.59 48.75
N LYS A 144 46.42 13.99 49.77
CA LYS A 144 45.48 15.14 49.93
C LYS A 144 46.01 16.07 51.09
N PRO A 145 45.38 17.18 51.60
CA PRO A 145 43.97 17.64 51.48
C PRO A 145 43.70 19.19 51.44
N ASP A 146 42.40 19.60 51.48
CA ASP A 146 41.74 20.79 52.13
C ASP A 146 42.21 22.27 51.88
N SER A 147 41.44 23.37 52.08
CA SER A 147 39.96 23.64 52.09
C SER A 147 39.63 25.16 52.19
N GLU A 148 38.52 25.61 51.58
CA GLU A 148 37.70 26.83 51.85
C GLU A 148 38.27 28.28 51.76
N GLY A 149 37.39 29.25 51.44
CA GLY A 149 37.64 30.70 51.40
C GLY A 149 36.57 31.47 50.58
N VAL A 150 36.04 32.61 51.08
CA VAL A 150 34.84 33.30 50.52
C VAL A 150 34.97 34.83 50.56
N SER A 151 34.28 35.52 49.63
CA SER A 151 33.82 36.95 49.66
C SER A 151 34.50 37.98 48.74
N GLU A 152 33.63 38.81 48.16
CA GLU A 152 33.79 40.09 47.43
C GLU A 152 34.09 41.29 48.40
N PRO A 153 34.25 42.61 48.03
CA PRO A 153 33.45 43.33 47.00
C PRO A 153 33.99 44.62 46.26
N SER A 154 33.37 44.92 45.10
CA SER A 154 32.80 46.23 44.63
C SER A 154 33.61 47.53 44.30
N HIS A 155 33.03 48.30 43.35
CA HIS A 155 33.09 49.78 43.12
C HIS A 155 34.34 50.41 42.43
N ASP A 156 34.25 51.45 41.56
CA ASP A 156 33.09 52.11 40.89
C ASP A 156 33.50 53.01 39.68
N ARG A 157 32.57 53.18 38.69
CA ARG A 157 32.33 54.39 37.81
C ARG A 157 33.45 54.88 36.83
N ASP A 158 33.24 55.76 35.83
CA ASP A 158 32.12 56.64 35.39
C ASP A 158 32.08 56.85 33.82
N GLY A 159 31.09 57.58 33.27
CA GLY A 159 30.99 58.06 31.84
C GLY A 159 31.15 59.59 31.70
N PRO A 160 30.53 60.34 30.74
CA PRO A 160 29.78 59.99 29.50
C PRO A 160 30.06 60.95 28.26
N ALA A 161 29.14 61.01 27.26
CA ALA A 161 28.91 62.09 26.24
C ALA A 161 29.94 62.26 25.06
N ASP A 162 29.64 62.82 23.85
CA ASP A 162 28.38 63.35 23.28
C ASP A 162 28.31 63.41 21.71
N ASP A 163 27.08 63.45 21.18
CA ASP A 163 26.51 64.12 19.96
C ASP A 163 27.21 64.15 18.55
N LYS A 164 26.54 63.63 17.49
CA LYS A 164 25.90 64.43 16.38
C LYS A 164 25.24 63.66 15.22
N SER A 165 24.09 64.17 14.77
CA SER A 165 23.40 63.88 13.48
C SER A 165 23.52 65.10 12.51
N PRO A 166 22.99 65.03 11.27
CA PRO A 166 21.63 65.57 11.07
C PRO A 166 20.76 64.84 10.01
N SER A 167 19.47 65.21 9.97
CA SER A 167 18.42 64.78 9.03
C SER A 167 18.21 65.77 7.86
N THR A 168 17.37 65.38 6.88
CA THR A 168 16.42 66.17 6.02
C THR A 168 16.12 65.37 4.72
N GLU A 169 14.97 65.43 4.05
CA GLU A 169 13.57 65.68 4.46
C GLU A 169 12.59 65.12 3.39
N HIS A 170 11.27 65.16 3.63
CA HIS A 170 10.22 64.91 2.61
C HIS A 170 9.84 66.21 1.85
N PRO A 171 8.95 66.13 0.84
CA PRO A 171 7.62 66.73 1.08
C PRO A 171 6.44 65.86 0.57
N ALA A 172 5.21 66.33 0.79
CA ALA A 172 3.94 65.68 0.46
C ALA A 172 2.88 66.71 0.04
N GLU A 173 1.72 66.27 -0.49
CA GLU A 173 0.37 66.85 -0.31
C GLU A 173 -0.70 66.06 -1.14
N ALA A 174 -2.03 66.08 -0.90
CA ALA A 174 -2.85 66.02 0.33
C ALA A 174 -4.38 65.94 -0.04
N VAL A 175 -5.28 65.97 0.97
CA VAL A 175 -6.72 66.41 0.91
C VAL A 175 -7.74 65.44 0.23
N LYS A 176 -8.93 65.07 0.78
CA LYS A 176 -9.67 65.46 2.02
C LYS A 176 -10.76 64.43 2.47
N SER A 177 -10.97 64.28 3.80
CA SER A 177 -12.24 64.21 4.61
C SER A 177 -13.49 63.40 4.15
N LYS A 178 -14.35 62.78 5.00
CA LYS A 178 -14.55 62.61 6.48
C LYS A 178 -15.45 61.32 6.68
N ASP A 179 -16.19 60.94 7.74
CA ASP A 179 -16.64 61.56 9.01
C ASP A 179 -17.02 60.54 10.16
N GLU A 180 -17.47 61.08 11.30
CA GLU A 180 -17.97 60.53 12.58
C GLU A 180 -19.44 60.01 12.54
N ALA A 181 -20.09 59.46 13.60
CA ALA A 181 -19.72 58.57 14.73
C ALA A 181 -20.96 58.26 15.64
N LYS A 182 -20.82 57.31 16.59
CA LYS A 182 -21.66 57.04 17.80
C LYS A 182 -23.09 56.44 17.64
N GLY A 183 -23.51 55.64 18.63
CA GLY A 183 -24.93 55.47 19.02
C GLY A 183 -25.39 54.05 19.37
N VAL A 184 -25.42 53.69 20.66
CA VAL A 184 -26.13 52.50 21.20
C VAL A 184 -27.10 52.99 22.28
N PRO A 185 -28.34 52.48 22.32
CA PRO A 185 -28.82 51.88 23.58
C PRO A 185 -29.62 50.58 23.40
N VAL A 186 -29.70 49.80 24.48
CA VAL A 186 -30.52 48.59 24.65
C VAL A 186 -31.84 48.95 25.34
N THR A 187 -32.92 48.22 25.04
CA THR A 187 -34.04 48.05 26.00
C THR A 187 -34.68 46.67 25.82
N GLN A 188 -35.11 46.08 26.93
CA GLN A 188 -35.88 44.82 26.99
C GLN A 188 -37.35 45.13 27.25
N LYS A 189 -38.24 44.16 26.96
CA LYS A 189 -39.48 43.75 27.65
C LYS A 189 -40.31 42.89 26.70
N GLU A 190 -41.17 41.95 27.08
CA GLU A 190 -41.46 41.09 28.24
C GLU A 190 -42.86 40.49 27.91
N ASP A 191 -43.11 39.24 28.33
CA ASP A 191 -44.43 38.56 28.41
C ASP A 191 -45.30 38.29 27.16
N GLY A 192 -45.99 37.13 27.16
CA GLY A 192 -46.92 36.74 26.08
C GLY A 192 -47.24 35.24 25.93
N ASN A 193 -47.53 34.49 27.01
CA ASN A 193 -47.92 33.06 26.92
C ASN A 193 -49.44 32.89 26.73
N SER A 194 -49.91 32.12 25.73
CA SER A 194 -51.02 31.11 25.85
C SER A 194 -51.44 30.41 24.54
N GLN A 195 -51.40 29.08 24.59
CA GLN A 195 -52.40 28.08 24.14
C GLN A 195 -53.33 28.29 22.90
N ASP A 196 -53.13 27.37 21.93
CA ASP A 196 -54.08 26.29 21.55
C ASP A 196 -55.20 26.48 20.47
N SER A 197 -55.60 25.33 19.92
CA SER A 197 -56.78 25.00 19.10
C SER A 197 -56.81 25.38 17.60
N THR A 198 -56.65 24.37 16.75
CA THR A 198 -57.23 24.31 15.39
C THR A 198 -58.72 23.93 15.47
N PRO A 199 -59.55 24.21 14.45
CA PRO A 199 -59.87 23.11 13.52
C PRO A 199 -60.19 23.51 12.04
N ALA A 200 -60.03 22.51 11.16
CA ALA A 200 -60.86 22.17 9.98
C ALA A 200 -61.25 23.23 8.90
N GLY A 201 -60.93 22.90 7.64
CA GLY A 201 -61.79 23.20 6.48
C GLY A 201 -62.82 22.07 6.25
N PRO A 202 -63.31 21.78 5.02
CA PRO A 202 -62.93 22.34 3.70
C PRO A 202 -64.13 22.77 2.83
N GLU A 203 -63.87 23.33 1.64
CA GLU A 203 -64.80 23.24 0.49
C GLU A 203 -64.02 23.14 -0.85
N ALA A 204 -64.67 22.75 -1.95
CA ALA A 204 -64.00 22.19 -3.13
C ALA A 204 -64.52 22.66 -4.51
N GLY A 205 -63.60 22.82 -5.47
CA GLY A 205 -63.86 23.08 -6.89
C GLY A 205 -63.03 24.24 -7.45
N ARG A 206 -62.72 24.33 -8.75
CA ARG A 206 -63.34 23.64 -9.90
C ARG A 206 -62.43 23.71 -11.14
N LYS A 207 -62.18 22.55 -11.78
CA LYS A 207 -61.87 22.33 -13.22
C LYS A 207 -60.97 23.33 -13.99
N ARG A 208 -59.95 22.79 -14.69
CA ARG A 208 -60.02 22.60 -16.17
C ARG A 208 -58.96 21.63 -16.68
N SER A 209 -59.20 21.11 -17.89
CA SER A 209 -58.33 20.22 -18.65
C SER A 209 -58.39 20.62 -20.12
N THR A 210 -57.25 20.56 -20.80
CA THR A 210 -57.12 20.32 -22.26
C THR A 210 -55.73 19.76 -22.53
N SER A 211 -55.56 19.06 -23.65
CA SER A 211 -54.45 18.14 -23.90
C SER A 211 -53.81 18.34 -25.29
N LEU A 212 -52.83 17.47 -25.61
CA LEU A 212 -52.15 17.30 -26.92
C LEU A 212 -51.09 18.37 -27.25
N LEU A 213 -50.05 18.09 -28.05
CA LEU A 213 -49.81 16.93 -28.94
C LEU A 213 -48.37 16.34 -28.76
N GLN A 214 -47.98 15.39 -29.62
CA GLN A 214 -46.93 14.39 -29.41
C GLN A 214 -46.03 14.22 -30.65
N LYS A 215 -44.70 14.11 -30.44
CA LYS A 215 -43.66 13.49 -31.30
C LYS A 215 -42.29 13.71 -30.62
N GLY A 216 -41.31 12.80 -30.61
CA GLY A 216 -41.31 11.40 -31.04
C GLY A 216 -40.02 11.00 -31.77
N LEU A 217 -39.03 10.42 -31.05
CA LEU A 217 -37.84 9.78 -31.63
C LEU A 217 -37.29 8.74 -30.64
N ALA A 218 -36.62 7.69 -31.15
CA ALA A 218 -36.37 6.45 -30.42
C ALA A 218 -34.88 6.17 -30.16
N LEU A 219 -34.61 5.33 -29.15
CA LEU A 219 -33.30 4.72 -28.88
C LEU A 219 -33.45 3.20 -28.80
N PHE A 220 -32.66 2.48 -29.59
CA PHE A 220 -32.57 1.01 -29.54
C PHE A 220 -31.56 0.55 -28.47
N PRO A 221 -31.70 -0.68 -27.92
CA PRO A 221 -30.94 -1.11 -26.75
C PRO A 221 -29.57 -1.70 -27.10
N LEU A 222 -28.57 -1.46 -26.25
CA LEU A 222 -27.30 -2.21 -26.26
C LEU A 222 -27.46 -3.57 -25.57
N GLY A 223 -26.80 -4.58 -26.13
CA GLY A 223 -27.03 -5.98 -25.79
C GLY A 223 -26.12 -6.58 -24.71
N ARG A 224 -26.71 -7.49 -23.94
CA ARG A 224 -26.13 -8.73 -23.38
C ARG A 224 -24.62 -8.79 -23.05
N THR A 225 -24.37 -8.82 -21.74
CA THR A 225 -23.55 -9.84 -21.03
C THR A 225 -22.18 -10.26 -21.57
N SER A 226 -21.16 -10.08 -20.72
CA SER A 226 -20.15 -11.13 -20.52
C SER A 226 -19.82 -11.30 -19.03
N ARG A 227 -19.25 -12.45 -18.66
CA ARG A 227 -19.04 -12.85 -17.26
C ARG A 227 -17.70 -12.32 -16.73
N SER A 228 -17.72 -11.49 -15.69
CA SER A 228 -16.48 -11.12 -14.97
C SER A 228 -16.02 -12.29 -14.11
N LEU A 229 -14.95 -12.97 -14.54
CA LEU A 229 -14.26 -13.98 -13.74
C LEU A 229 -13.62 -13.33 -12.50
N SER A 230 -13.57 -14.06 -11.39
CA SER A 230 -12.94 -13.58 -10.16
C SER A 230 -11.41 -13.63 -10.25
N MET A 231 -10.76 -12.55 -9.84
CA MET A 231 -9.34 -12.55 -9.44
C MET A 231 -9.18 -11.73 -8.17
N GLY A 232 -8.68 -12.38 -7.10
CA GLY A 232 -8.31 -11.71 -5.86
C GLY A 232 -6.83 -11.31 -5.90
N THR A 233 -6.50 -10.10 -5.43
CA THR A 233 -5.14 -9.56 -5.44
C THR A 233 -4.67 -9.22 -4.03
N ASN A 234 -3.95 -10.12 -3.38
CA ASN A 234 -3.16 -9.81 -2.20
C ASN A 234 -1.82 -9.17 -2.62
N PRO A 235 -1.25 -8.23 -1.85
CA PRO A 235 0.07 -7.67 -2.14
C PRO A 235 1.16 -8.71 -1.84
N VAL A 236 1.97 -9.04 -2.85
CA VAL A 236 3.17 -9.88 -2.68
C VAL A 236 4.35 -8.97 -2.32
N HIS A 237 5.02 -9.28 -1.20
CA HIS A 237 6.34 -8.76 -0.90
C HIS A 237 7.34 -9.91 -0.99
N LEU A 238 8.09 -9.96 -2.08
CA LEU A 238 9.05 -11.03 -2.32
C LEU A 238 10.35 -10.74 -1.55
N GLY A 239 10.66 -11.62 -0.60
CA GLY A 239 11.98 -11.79 -0.02
C GLY A 239 12.21 -13.29 0.08
N ILE A 240 13.17 -13.80 -0.70
CA ILE A 240 13.45 -15.24 -0.77
C ILE A 240 14.39 -15.60 0.38
N GLN A 241 14.00 -16.59 1.17
CA GLN A 241 14.97 -17.46 1.83
C GLN A 241 14.37 -18.84 2.08
N THR A 242 15.21 -19.86 1.96
CA THR A 242 14.90 -21.27 2.18
C THR A 242 14.78 -21.59 3.68
N GLN A 243 14.09 -22.69 4.00
CA GLN A 243 14.19 -23.34 5.31
C GLN A 243 14.44 -24.83 5.10
N GLU A 244 15.52 -25.31 5.70
CA GLU A 244 15.62 -26.71 6.11
C GLU A 244 15.03 -26.83 7.51
N THR A 245 14.22 -27.86 7.76
CA THR A 245 13.85 -28.28 9.12
C THR A 245 13.73 -29.80 9.16
N SER A 246 14.66 -30.44 9.85
CA SER A 246 14.51 -31.81 10.34
C SER A 246 13.53 -31.84 11.52
N ASN A 247 12.70 -32.89 11.60
CA ASN A 247 12.68 -33.76 12.79
C ASN A 247 11.97 -35.10 12.51
N ASP A 248 12.11 -36.06 13.42
CA ASP A 248 11.65 -37.46 13.30
C ASP A 248 10.12 -37.67 13.26
N GLY A 249 9.71 -38.79 12.65
CA GLY A 249 8.33 -39.29 12.59
C GLY A 249 8.23 -40.70 12.01
N ASN A 250 8.43 -41.72 12.85
CA ASN A 250 8.56 -43.15 12.48
C ASN A 250 7.23 -43.82 12.03
N GLN A 251 7.34 -45.05 11.47
CA GLN A 251 6.29 -46.06 11.22
C GLN A 251 5.44 -45.90 9.93
N ASN A 252 5.18 -46.94 9.09
CA ASN A 252 5.72 -48.32 9.07
C ASN A 252 5.53 -49.05 7.70
N GLU A 253 6.32 -50.11 7.49
CA GLU A 253 6.00 -51.39 6.80
C GLU A 253 5.63 -51.53 5.28
N ASN A 254 6.35 -52.48 4.64
CA ASN A 254 5.89 -53.59 3.76
C ASN A 254 5.85 -53.54 2.21
N HIS A 255 6.86 -54.24 1.63
CA HIS A 255 6.78 -55.38 0.68
C HIS A 255 6.68 -55.23 -0.87
N ALA A 256 7.34 -56.21 -1.52
CA ALA A 256 7.36 -56.64 -2.94
C ALA A 256 8.03 -55.69 -3.96
N SER A 257 9.05 -56.04 -4.78
CA SER A 257 9.56 -57.30 -5.42
C SER A 257 9.04 -57.56 -6.84
N THR A 258 9.88 -58.21 -7.69
CA THR A 258 9.59 -58.74 -9.07
C THR A 258 9.75 -57.68 -10.18
N SER A 259 10.93 -57.50 -10.80
CA SER A 259 11.50 -58.18 -12.01
C SER A 259 10.86 -57.72 -13.37
N VAL A 260 11.45 -57.83 -14.56
CA VAL A 260 12.50 -58.74 -15.13
C VAL A 260 13.50 -58.00 -16.06
N ALA A 261 14.40 -58.74 -16.74
CA ALA A 261 15.45 -58.29 -17.68
C ALA A 261 14.87 -57.83 -19.06
N GLU A 262 15.63 -57.34 -20.06
CA GLU A 262 16.82 -57.88 -20.77
C GLU A 262 17.76 -56.71 -21.22
N THR A 263 19.11 -56.80 -21.18
CA THR A 263 20.03 -57.60 -22.03
C THR A 263 19.97 -57.15 -23.51
N THR A 264 21.07 -56.80 -24.20
CA THR A 264 22.52 -57.07 -23.98
C THR A 264 23.30 -55.74 -23.71
N ALA A 265 24.62 -55.53 -23.86
CA ALA A 265 25.70 -56.23 -24.59
C ALA A 265 27.06 -56.24 -23.85
N GLN A 266 28.15 -56.13 -24.60
CA GLN A 266 29.57 -56.39 -24.31
C GLN A 266 30.44 -55.42 -25.16
N ALA A 267 31.74 -55.20 -24.96
CA ALA A 267 32.67 -55.34 -23.81
C ALA A 267 34.09 -54.81 -24.23
N LEU A 268 35.09 -55.00 -23.35
CA LEU A 268 36.55 -55.08 -23.62
C LEU A 268 37.42 -53.78 -23.63
N GLU A 269 37.90 -53.45 -22.43
CA GLU A 269 39.29 -53.10 -22.05
C GLU A 269 40.33 -54.18 -22.52
N PRO A 270 41.69 -54.06 -22.39
CA PRO A 270 42.46 -53.17 -21.51
C PRO A 270 43.83 -52.58 -21.99
N SER A 271 44.34 -51.60 -21.22
CA SER A 271 45.75 -51.36 -20.76
C SER A 271 46.98 -51.55 -21.68
N LYS A 272 47.92 -50.56 -21.67
CA LYS A 272 49.22 -50.67 -20.94
C LYS A 272 50.12 -49.41 -21.00
N GLU A 273 50.93 -49.26 -19.94
CA GLU A 273 52.23 -48.55 -19.77
C GLU A 273 52.69 -47.53 -20.85
N SER A 274 53.10 -46.30 -20.49
CA SER A 274 54.30 -46.04 -19.68
C SER A 274 54.50 -44.54 -19.35
N SER A 275 55.54 -44.21 -18.57
CA SER A 275 55.78 -42.89 -17.94
C SER A 275 56.56 -41.88 -18.79
N GLU A 276 56.14 -40.61 -18.68
CA GLU A 276 56.94 -39.37 -18.71
C GLU A 276 57.96 -39.13 -19.84
N LYS A 277 57.69 -38.11 -20.68
CA LYS A 277 58.65 -36.99 -20.80
C LYS A 277 58.04 -35.65 -21.19
N SER A 278 58.45 -34.64 -20.42
CA SER A 278 58.07 -33.22 -20.46
C SER A 278 57.96 -32.59 -21.86
N THR A 279 56.86 -31.85 -22.09
CA THR A 279 56.85 -30.66 -22.95
C THR A 279 55.95 -29.59 -22.32
N LYS A 280 56.39 -28.33 -22.32
CA LYS A 280 55.69 -27.23 -21.64
C LYS A 280 54.40 -26.85 -22.39
N THR A 281 53.26 -26.93 -21.71
CA THR A 281 52.05 -26.17 -22.07
C THR A 281 52.01 -24.92 -21.18
N PRO A 282 51.71 -23.71 -21.69
CA PRO A 282 51.63 -22.52 -20.85
C PRO A 282 50.57 -22.70 -19.75
N ALA A 283 50.85 -22.17 -18.56
CA ALA A 283 49.89 -22.17 -17.47
C ALA A 283 48.62 -21.42 -17.93
N LYS A 284 47.47 -22.11 -17.91
CA LYS A 284 46.19 -21.44 -18.07
C LYS A 284 46.02 -20.52 -16.85
N SER A 285 46.08 -19.22 -17.06
CA SER A 285 45.63 -18.26 -16.06
C SER A 285 44.21 -18.65 -15.63
N LYS A 286 43.93 -18.56 -14.34
CA LYS A 286 42.57 -18.76 -13.84
C LYS A 286 41.72 -17.66 -14.51
N PRO A 287 40.55 -17.96 -15.09
CA PRO A 287 39.70 -16.92 -15.63
C PRO A 287 39.40 -15.91 -14.54
N ARG A 288 39.68 -14.62 -14.80
CA ARG A 288 39.31 -13.53 -13.88
C ARG A 288 37.82 -13.65 -13.56
N ARG A 289 37.47 -13.50 -12.29
CA ARG A 289 36.06 -13.46 -11.88
C ARG A 289 35.49 -12.12 -12.31
N LEU A 290 34.67 -12.12 -13.36
CA LEU A 290 33.91 -10.95 -13.75
C LEU A 290 32.91 -10.64 -12.64
N LEU A 291 33.00 -9.43 -12.10
CA LEU A 291 32.02 -8.89 -11.14
C LEU A 291 31.02 -8.02 -11.90
N TYR A 292 29.83 -7.90 -11.36
CA TYR A 292 28.72 -7.20 -12.00
C TYR A 292 28.07 -6.22 -11.03
N ILE A 293 27.35 -5.25 -11.56
CA ILE A 293 26.52 -4.33 -10.79
C ILE A 293 25.05 -4.54 -11.17
N GLN A 294 24.20 -4.70 -10.14
CA GLN A 294 22.76 -4.79 -10.33
C GLN A 294 22.16 -3.39 -10.55
N VAL A 295 21.39 -3.23 -11.63
CA VAL A 295 20.66 -1.99 -11.93
C VAL A 295 19.16 -2.29 -12.02
N ASP A 296 18.37 -1.66 -11.16
CA ASP A 296 16.93 -1.88 -11.04
C ASP A 296 16.16 -0.78 -11.78
N VAL A 297 15.88 -1.01 -13.07
CA VAL A 297 15.23 -0.01 -13.92
C VAL A 297 13.71 -0.20 -13.94
N ARG A 298 12.99 0.86 -13.55
CA ARG A 298 11.52 0.92 -13.51
C ARG A 298 11.01 1.96 -14.51
N PHE A 299 10.40 1.49 -15.60
CA PHE A 299 9.76 2.35 -16.59
C PHE A 299 8.32 2.69 -16.20
N CYS A 300 8.04 3.99 -16.13
CA CYS A 300 6.73 4.56 -15.86
C CYS A 300 6.13 5.17 -17.13
N PRO A 301 4.88 4.83 -17.52
CA PRO A 301 4.22 5.41 -18.70
C PRO A 301 4.02 6.94 -18.69
N SER A 302 4.12 7.59 -17.51
CA SER A 302 4.05 9.05 -17.38
C SER A 302 5.04 9.57 -16.36
N ILE A 303 5.54 10.80 -16.59
CA ILE A 303 6.44 11.52 -15.67
C ILE A 303 5.77 11.70 -14.29
N HIS A 304 4.45 11.86 -14.24
CA HIS A 304 3.70 11.94 -12.98
C HIS A 304 3.88 10.67 -12.13
N MET A 305 3.66 9.51 -12.73
CA MET A 305 3.88 8.22 -12.07
C MET A 305 5.35 8.00 -11.71
N ALA A 306 6.27 8.49 -12.54
CA ALA A 306 7.72 8.37 -12.34
C ALA A 306 8.19 9.20 -11.13
N LYS A 307 7.75 10.46 -11.04
CA LYS A 307 7.96 11.33 -9.86
C LYS A 307 7.35 10.72 -8.59
N TYR A 308 6.14 10.17 -8.69
CA TYR A 308 5.50 9.51 -7.55
C TYR A 308 6.25 8.26 -7.10
N LEU A 309 6.78 7.45 -8.03
CA LEU A 309 7.57 6.27 -7.69
C LEU A 309 8.89 6.65 -7.01
N ARG A 310 9.60 7.64 -7.56
CA ARG A 310 10.81 8.24 -6.95
C ARG A 310 10.54 8.71 -5.52
N PHE A 311 9.44 9.43 -5.30
CA PHE A 311 8.97 9.88 -3.99
C PHE A 311 8.69 8.72 -3.03
N HIS A 312 7.94 7.70 -3.47
CA HIS A 312 7.58 6.57 -2.62
C HIS A 312 8.77 5.65 -2.27
N HIS A 313 9.87 5.71 -3.03
CA HIS A 313 11.09 4.94 -2.79
C HIS A 313 12.20 5.76 -2.10
N ALA A 314 12.07 7.09 -2.01
CA ALA A 314 13.07 7.96 -1.38
C ALA A 314 13.26 7.64 0.12
N HIS A 315 14.51 7.79 0.59
CA HIS A 315 14.98 7.55 1.96
C HIS A 315 14.81 6.11 2.48
N GLY A 316 14.42 5.17 1.60
CA GLY A 316 14.33 3.72 1.87
C GLY A 316 13.23 3.31 2.85
N ASP A 317 13.45 3.55 4.15
CA ASP A 317 12.55 3.09 5.22
C ASP A 317 11.50 4.13 5.64
N ILE A 318 11.60 5.39 5.19
CA ILE A 318 10.73 6.50 5.65
C ILE A 318 9.23 6.20 5.50
N TRP A 319 8.82 5.59 4.38
CA TRP A 319 7.43 5.17 4.14
C TRP A 319 7.02 3.92 4.93
N GLN A 320 7.98 3.12 5.39
CA GLN A 320 7.71 2.03 6.33
C GLN A 320 7.44 2.59 7.74
N LEU A 321 8.14 3.67 8.13
CA LEU A 321 7.89 4.39 9.40
C LEU A 321 6.55 5.13 9.35
N LEU A 322 6.37 6.05 8.39
CA LEU A 322 5.13 6.82 8.21
C LEU A 322 3.90 5.93 8.01
N GLY A 323 4.06 4.81 7.29
CA GLY A 323 3.03 3.79 7.11
C GLY A 323 2.64 3.00 8.37
N THR A 324 3.31 3.20 9.51
CA THR A 324 2.81 2.80 10.84
C THR A 324 2.11 3.95 11.57
N ILE A 325 2.61 5.18 11.42
CA ILE A 325 2.13 6.39 12.11
C ILE A 325 0.74 6.82 11.61
N ILE A 326 0.55 6.96 10.30
CA ILE A 326 -0.69 7.52 9.73
C ILE A 326 -1.85 6.52 9.67
N ARG A 327 -1.57 5.25 9.94
CA ARG A 327 -2.47 4.11 9.72
C ARG A 327 -3.64 4.02 10.71
N PRO A 328 -3.47 4.26 12.04
CA PRO A 328 -4.59 4.30 12.98
C PRO A 328 -5.61 5.39 12.61
N PHE A 329 -5.11 6.52 12.11
CA PHE A 329 -5.87 7.68 11.61
C PHE A 329 -6.54 7.43 10.23
N GLY A 330 -6.57 6.18 9.76
CA GLY A 330 -7.26 5.78 8.55
C GLY A 330 -6.55 6.11 7.24
N LEU A 331 -5.36 6.72 7.27
CA LEU A 331 -4.61 7.00 6.05
C LEU A 331 -3.83 5.77 5.57
N THR A 332 -3.51 5.76 4.28
CA THR A 332 -2.63 4.78 3.66
C THR A 332 -2.01 5.39 2.41
N VAL A 333 -0.69 5.33 2.32
CA VAL A 333 0.04 5.55 1.07
C VAL A 333 0.33 4.17 0.45
N ASP A 334 0.13 4.05 -0.87
CA ASP A 334 0.52 2.87 -1.66
C ASP A 334 1.20 3.28 -2.98
N ASN A 335 1.44 2.34 -3.89
CA ASN A 335 2.13 2.62 -5.16
C ASN A 335 1.30 3.47 -6.17
N LYS A 336 0.10 3.94 -5.80
CA LYS A 336 -0.72 4.83 -6.65
C LYS A 336 -1.01 6.19 -6.01
N GLY A 337 -0.90 6.36 -4.70
CA GLY A 337 -1.11 7.64 -4.01
C GLY A 337 -1.44 7.51 -2.53
N LEU A 338 -1.92 8.62 -1.95
CA LEU A 338 -2.50 8.72 -0.62
C LEU A 338 -4.01 8.44 -0.66
N TRP A 339 -4.48 7.68 0.34
CA TRP A 339 -5.86 7.25 0.50
C TRP A 339 -6.33 7.45 1.94
N ILE A 340 -7.62 7.75 2.14
CA ILE A 340 -8.30 7.73 3.45
C ILE A 340 -9.28 6.56 3.53
N ARG A 341 -9.51 6.03 4.75
CA ARG A 341 -10.37 4.87 5.02
C ARG A 341 -11.61 5.22 5.85
N LEU A 342 -12.77 4.79 5.35
CA LEU A 342 -14.03 4.79 6.09
C LEU A 342 -13.98 3.72 7.20
N PRO A 343 -13.99 4.08 8.50
CA PRO A 343 -13.81 3.15 9.61
C PRO A 343 -14.95 2.13 9.76
N GLU A 344 -16.15 2.45 9.29
CA GLU A 344 -17.31 1.57 9.27
C GLU A 344 -17.09 0.43 8.27
N ILE A 345 -16.58 0.77 7.08
CA ILE A 345 -16.44 -0.15 5.95
C ILE A 345 -15.14 -0.98 6.06
N GLU A 346 -14.05 -0.44 6.63
CA GLU A 346 -12.71 -1.04 6.53
C GLU A 346 -12.55 -2.44 7.16
N LYS A 347 -13.45 -2.80 8.07
CA LYS A 347 -13.50 -4.14 8.69
C LYS A 347 -14.12 -5.20 7.77
N VAL A 348 -15.05 -4.80 6.89
CA VAL A 348 -15.84 -5.70 6.02
C VAL A 348 -15.33 -5.67 4.58
N ASP A 349 -15.07 -4.48 4.03
CA ASP A 349 -14.60 -4.29 2.66
C ASP A 349 -13.44 -3.30 2.59
N ARG A 350 -12.23 -3.82 2.80
CA ARG A 350 -10.96 -3.07 2.74
C ARG A 350 -10.68 -2.40 1.39
N LYS A 351 -11.38 -2.77 0.31
CA LYS A 351 -11.18 -2.20 -1.03
C LYS A 351 -12.07 -0.99 -1.22
N ASN A 352 -13.38 -1.12 -1.00
CA ASN A 352 -14.33 -0.02 -1.17
C ASN A 352 -14.23 1.04 -0.05
N ALA A 353 -13.70 0.67 1.13
CA ALA A 353 -13.42 1.60 2.22
C ALA A 353 -12.40 2.71 1.88
N ARG A 354 -11.60 2.59 0.80
CA ARG A 354 -10.54 3.56 0.47
C ARG A 354 -10.97 4.61 -0.55
N ILE A 355 -11.02 5.88 -0.15
CA ILE A 355 -11.12 7.02 -1.07
C ILE A 355 -9.70 7.51 -1.39
N PHE A 356 -9.44 7.79 -2.67
CA PHE A 356 -8.19 8.38 -3.14
C PHE A 356 -8.18 9.88 -2.85
N LEU A 357 -7.08 10.41 -2.31
CA LEU A 357 -6.91 11.84 -2.07
C LEU A 357 -6.07 12.48 -3.19
N THR A 358 -4.84 12.00 -3.36
CA THR A 358 -3.87 12.59 -4.29
C THR A 358 -2.73 11.61 -4.61
N SER A 359 -2.05 11.84 -5.72
CA SER A 359 -0.77 11.21 -6.09
C SER A 359 0.32 12.25 -6.38
N ASP A 360 0.11 13.49 -5.97
CA ASP A 360 1.11 14.55 -5.97
C ASP A 360 1.98 14.43 -4.70
N PRO A 361 3.30 14.23 -4.82
CA PRO A 361 4.21 14.11 -3.68
C PRO A 361 4.12 15.22 -2.63
N ASP A 362 4.05 16.47 -3.07
CA ASP A 362 4.16 17.63 -2.18
C ASP A 362 2.84 17.80 -1.41
N ARG A 363 1.70 17.60 -2.09
CA ARG A 363 0.37 17.57 -1.43
C ARG A 363 0.24 16.43 -0.41
N ILE A 364 0.92 15.30 -0.61
CA ILE A 364 0.94 14.21 0.37
C ILE A 364 1.71 14.65 1.62
N LEU A 365 2.88 15.25 1.45
CA LEU A 365 3.72 15.74 2.55
C LEU A 365 3.02 16.85 3.34
N GLU A 366 2.46 17.86 2.65
CA GLU A 366 1.61 18.90 3.26
C GLU A 366 0.49 18.29 4.10
N PHE A 367 -0.26 17.33 3.54
CA PHE A 367 -1.43 16.77 4.21
C PHE A 367 -1.07 15.88 5.43
N VAL A 368 0.06 15.18 5.41
CA VAL A 368 0.56 14.47 6.60
C VAL A 368 1.36 15.36 7.56
N GLY A 369 1.41 16.68 7.32
CA GLY A 369 2.04 17.67 8.18
C GLY A 369 3.57 17.62 8.20
N LEU A 370 4.20 17.22 7.10
CA LEU A 370 5.65 17.11 6.97
C LEU A 370 6.26 18.25 6.13
N PRO A 371 7.40 18.85 6.52
CA PRO A 371 8.04 19.92 5.75
C PRO A 371 8.54 19.50 4.36
N VAL A 372 7.83 19.92 3.31
CA VAL A 372 8.13 19.58 1.90
C VAL A 372 9.60 19.83 1.50
N PRO A 373 10.24 20.99 1.77
CA PRO A 373 11.58 21.28 1.29
C PRO A 373 12.69 20.43 1.95
N ALA A 374 12.40 19.84 3.11
CA ALA A 374 13.32 18.94 3.79
C ALA A 374 13.22 17.50 3.27
N TYR A 375 12.05 17.07 2.75
CA TYR A 375 11.91 15.75 2.11
C TYR A 375 12.81 15.59 0.89
N TRP A 376 12.99 16.66 0.12
CA TRP A 376 13.73 16.64 -1.14
C TRP A 376 15.25 16.81 -0.99
N ARG A 377 15.78 16.59 0.23
CA ARG A 377 17.20 16.63 0.58
C ARG A 377 17.57 15.34 1.30
N SER A 378 18.76 14.80 1.05
CA SER A 378 19.29 13.66 1.82
C SER A 378 19.43 14.02 3.30
N PHE A 379 19.02 13.14 4.20
CA PHE A 379 19.31 13.27 5.63
C PHE A 379 20.78 12.90 5.91
N PRO A 380 21.47 13.58 6.84
CA PRO A 380 22.85 13.24 7.19
C PRO A 380 22.95 11.90 7.93
N ASP A 381 21.98 11.62 8.81
CA ASP A 381 21.97 10.48 9.74
C ASP A 381 20.54 9.98 10.00
N THR A 382 20.41 8.82 10.65
CA THR A 382 19.10 8.20 10.93
C THR A 382 18.28 9.01 11.93
N ASP A 383 18.90 9.61 12.94
CA ASP A 383 18.24 10.45 13.96
C ASP A 383 17.60 11.71 13.36
N SER A 384 18.27 12.37 12.40
CA SER A 384 17.74 13.50 11.64
C SER A 384 16.52 13.11 10.80
N MET A 385 16.54 11.93 10.18
CA MET A 385 15.38 11.38 9.48
C MET A 385 14.25 10.99 10.46
N PHE A 386 14.56 10.44 11.63
CA PHE A 386 13.58 10.10 12.66
C PHE A 386 12.92 11.35 13.24
N LYS A 387 13.71 12.40 13.54
CA LYS A 387 13.23 13.74 13.91
C LYS A 387 12.30 14.29 12.83
N TYR A 388 12.69 14.22 11.55
CA TYR A 388 11.82 14.65 10.45
C TYR A 388 10.48 13.89 10.43
N VAL A 389 10.51 12.55 10.51
CA VAL A 389 9.30 11.72 10.59
C VAL A 389 8.43 12.06 11.81
N ALA A 390 9.06 12.46 12.93
CA ALA A 390 8.37 12.86 14.16
C ALA A 390 7.67 14.23 14.09
N HIS A 391 7.88 15.04 13.04
CA HIS A 391 7.09 16.28 12.81
C HIS A 391 5.65 15.98 12.37
N CYS A 392 5.38 14.77 11.88
CA CYS A 392 4.04 14.32 11.49
C CYS A 392 3.05 14.46 12.69
N PRO A 393 1.96 15.26 12.61
CA PRO A 393 1.03 15.50 13.73
C PRO A 393 0.34 14.24 14.30
N MET A 394 0.35 13.15 13.52
CA MET A 394 -0.13 11.82 13.91
C MET A 394 0.91 10.99 14.68
N PHE A 395 2.16 11.44 14.82
CA PHE A 395 3.19 10.76 15.60
C PHE A 395 2.99 11.02 17.09
N PHE A 396 3.02 9.94 17.87
CA PHE A 396 3.03 9.99 19.32
C PHE A 396 3.70 8.73 19.89
N VAL A 397 4.17 8.83 21.12
CA VAL A 397 4.76 7.74 21.90
C VAL A 397 4.20 7.83 23.33
N PRO A 398 3.23 6.98 23.72
CA PRO A 398 2.61 7.07 25.04
C PRO A 398 3.64 6.92 26.18
N PRO A 399 3.55 7.73 27.26
CA PRO A 399 4.46 7.65 28.41
C PRO A 399 4.48 6.25 29.05
N ASP A 400 3.31 5.67 29.32
CA ASP A 400 3.15 4.33 29.89
C ASP A 400 3.40 3.19 28.86
N GLY A 401 3.76 3.55 27.63
CA GLY A 401 4.03 2.61 26.55
C GLY A 401 5.39 1.93 26.69
N ASN A 402 5.50 0.72 26.17
CA ASN A 402 6.77 0.00 26.07
C ASN A 402 6.89 -0.68 24.69
N VAL A 403 8.09 -1.18 24.35
CA VAL A 403 8.36 -1.81 23.06
C VAL A 403 7.46 -3.04 22.82
N GLY A 404 7.10 -3.81 23.85
CA GLY A 404 6.13 -4.90 23.74
C GLY A 404 4.74 -4.41 23.33
N GLN A 405 4.25 -3.32 23.92
CA GLN A 405 2.96 -2.72 23.58
C GLN A 405 2.92 -2.19 22.14
N ASP A 406 4.00 -1.52 21.70
CA ASP A 406 4.20 -1.11 20.31
C ASP A 406 4.17 -2.31 19.34
N LEU A 407 4.75 -3.45 19.75
CA LEU A 407 4.76 -4.68 18.96
C LEU A 407 3.41 -5.43 18.96
N LEU A 408 2.58 -5.29 20.00
CA LEU A 408 1.20 -5.79 19.99
C LEU A 408 0.30 -5.01 19.02
N LEU A 409 0.54 -3.72 18.85
CA LEU A 409 -0.14 -2.88 17.85
C LEU A 409 0.39 -3.09 16.42
N SER A 410 1.53 -3.78 16.27
CA SER A 410 2.17 -4.06 14.98
C SER A 410 1.48 -5.19 14.20
N ASN A 411 1.42 -5.08 12.86
CA ASN A 411 0.94 -6.15 12.01
C ASN A 411 2.07 -7.15 11.62
N ALA A 412 1.73 -8.26 10.95
CA ALA A 412 2.71 -9.28 10.56
C ALA A 412 3.86 -8.78 9.66
N ASN A 413 3.60 -7.78 8.80
CA ASN A 413 4.64 -7.13 8.00
C ASN A 413 5.50 -6.18 8.84
N ASP A 414 4.90 -5.49 9.82
CA ASP A 414 5.63 -4.63 10.76
C ASP A 414 6.62 -5.44 11.61
N ARG A 415 6.20 -6.64 12.08
CA ARG A 415 7.11 -7.59 12.75
C ARG A 415 8.20 -8.11 11.83
N ARG A 416 7.88 -8.42 10.57
CA ARG A 416 8.89 -8.81 9.56
C ARG A 416 9.92 -7.71 9.32
N ARG A 417 9.50 -6.44 9.27
CA ARG A 417 10.38 -5.27 9.11
C ARG A 417 11.37 -5.16 10.27
N LEU A 418 10.93 -5.31 11.52
CA LEU A 418 11.80 -5.28 12.71
C LEU A 418 13.01 -6.24 12.56
N ASN A 419 12.76 -7.46 12.08
CA ASN A 419 13.82 -8.44 11.88
C ASN A 419 14.71 -8.10 10.67
N GLN A 420 14.13 -7.66 9.55
CA GLN A 420 14.81 -7.54 8.26
C GLN A 420 15.40 -6.15 7.91
N ARG A 421 15.03 -5.09 8.65
CA ARG A 421 15.37 -3.69 8.31
C ARG A 421 16.00 -2.97 9.52
N PRO A 422 17.32 -2.72 9.52
CA PRO A 422 18.01 -2.11 10.66
C PRO A 422 17.48 -0.72 11.06
N VAL A 423 17.15 0.14 10.08
CA VAL A 423 16.65 1.49 10.33
C VAL A 423 15.25 1.46 10.96
N TYR A 424 14.33 0.66 10.41
CA TYR A 424 13.03 0.37 11.06
C TYR A 424 13.19 -0.21 12.47
N ARG A 425 14.19 -1.07 12.72
CA ARG A 425 14.47 -1.61 14.05
C ARG A 425 14.93 -0.53 15.01
N GLU A 426 15.88 0.30 14.62
CA GLU A 426 16.42 1.40 15.42
C GLU A 426 15.35 2.42 15.84
N TRP A 427 14.40 2.72 14.95
CA TRP A 427 13.23 3.55 15.27
C TRP A 427 12.39 2.99 16.43
N VAL A 428 12.15 1.67 16.44
CA VAL A 428 11.33 0.99 17.45
C VAL A 428 12.10 0.76 18.76
N GLU A 429 13.37 0.34 18.67
CA GLU A 429 14.19 -0.12 19.80
C GLU A 429 15.05 0.98 20.45
N LYS A 430 15.35 2.09 19.75
CA LYS A 430 16.11 3.23 20.30
C LYS A 430 15.31 4.53 20.31
N PHE A 431 14.88 5.02 19.15
CA PHE A 431 14.33 6.38 19.02
C PHE A 431 13.04 6.58 19.83
N LYS A 432 12.09 5.65 19.70
CA LYS A 432 10.84 5.70 20.48
C LYS A 432 11.06 5.61 22.00
N PRO A 433 11.84 4.66 22.55
CA PRO A 433 12.23 4.67 23.97
C PRO A 433 12.83 6.01 24.43
N GLN A 434 13.77 6.58 23.69
CA GLN A 434 14.36 7.89 24.02
C GLN A 434 13.35 9.04 23.97
N CYS A 435 12.31 8.96 23.13
CA CYS A 435 11.21 9.93 23.16
C CYS A 435 10.40 9.82 24.45
N ARG A 436 10.05 8.60 24.91
CA ARG A 436 9.33 8.40 26.18
C ARG A 436 10.12 8.91 27.38
N GLU A 437 11.40 8.56 27.46
CA GLU A 437 12.33 8.99 28.51
C GLU A 437 12.43 10.52 28.62
N LYS A 438 12.39 11.21 27.47
CA LYS A 438 12.44 12.69 27.38
C LYS A 438 11.05 13.36 27.41
N GLY A 439 9.97 12.61 27.62
CA GLY A 439 8.60 13.14 27.62
C GLY A 439 8.11 13.70 26.27
N LEU A 440 8.76 13.33 25.16
CA LEU A 440 8.50 13.88 23.83
C LEU A 440 7.35 13.15 23.12
N TYR A 441 6.50 13.92 22.44
CA TYR A 441 5.35 13.44 21.66
C TYR A 441 4.36 12.54 22.45
N PRO A 442 3.93 12.91 23.68
CA PRO A 442 3.16 12.01 24.56
C PRO A 442 1.76 11.64 24.02
N ALA A 443 1.18 12.48 23.17
CA ALA A 443 -0.15 12.31 22.57
C ALA A 443 -0.16 12.87 21.12
N PRO A 444 -1.02 12.37 20.22
CA PRO A 444 -1.12 12.88 18.86
C PRO A 444 -1.79 14.26 18.84
N LEU A 445 -1.36 15.11 17.91
CA LEU A 445 -1.85 16.49 17.78
C LEU A 445 -3.17 16.59 16.98
N ILE A 446 -3.59 15.50 16.34
CA ILE A 446 -4.82 15.42 15.53
C ILE A 446 -5.51 14.06 15.72
N THR A 447 -6.84 14.02 15.61
CA THR A 447 -7.66 12.80 15.73
C THR A 447 -7.97 12.18 14.36
N ARG A 448 -8.50 10.94 14.32
CA ARG A 448 -8.95 10.32 13.06
C ARG A 448 -10.10 11.11 12.41
N ASP A 449 -11.00 11.65 13.21
CA ASP A 449 -12.07 12.53 12.74
C ASP A 449 -11.51 13.86 12.20
N GLY A 450 -10.56 14.49 12.90
CA GLY A 450 -9.86 15.68 12.39
C GLY A 450 -9.17 15.44 11.03
N ILE A 451 -8.54 14.28 10.83
CA ILE A 451 -7.96 13.88 9.54
C ILE A 451 -9.04 13.66 8.46
N ARG A 452 -10.24 13.17 8.80
CA ARG A 452 -11.38 13.10 7.86
C ARG A 452 -11.85 14.49 7.47
N ASP A 453 -12.01 15.38 8.44
CA ASP A 453 -12.60 16.70 8.22
C ASP A 453 -11.61 17.59 7.45
N GLN A 454 -10.31 17.54 7.78
CA GLN A 454 -9.24 18.11 6.97
C GLN A 454 -9.21 17.54 5.53
N ALA A 455 -9.52 16.24 5.33
CA ALA A 455 -9.63 15.67 3.98
C ALA A 455 -10.90 16.13 3.23
N PHE A 456 -11.99 16.43 3.94
CA PHE A 456 -13.19 17.02 3.35
C PHE A 456 -12.90 18.45 2.86
N GLU A 457 -12.22 19.26 3.68
CA GLU A 457 -11.81 20.63 3.32
C GLU A 457 -10.78 20.65 2.18
N THR A 458 -9.72 19.83 2.28
CA THR A 458 -8.60 19.85 1.32
C THR A 458 -8.95 19.23 -0.04
N TYR A 459 -9.77 18.16 -0.05
CA TYR A 459 -10.01 17.35 -1.25
C TYR A 459 -11.49 17.26 -1.69
N ASN A 460 -12.42 17.90 -0.97
CA ASN A 460 -13.86 17.95 -1.29
C ASN A 460 -14.51 16.55 -1.47
N ILE A 461 -14.03 15.54 -0.73
CA ILE A 461 -14.45 14.15 -0.88
C ILE A 461 -15.77 13.79 -0.19
N GLN A 462 -16.35 14.70 0.62
CA GLN A 462 -17.50 14.42 1.50
C GLN A 462 -18.67 13.75 0.76
N ARG A 463 -19.00 14.21 -0.45
CA ARG A 463 -20.09 13.65 -1.27
C ARG A 463 -19.88 12.17 -1.64
N GLU A 464 -18.64 11.76 -1.88
CA GLU A 464 -18.27 10.37 -2.19
C GLU A 464 -18.14 9.53 -0.91
N TRP A 465 -17.71 10.14 0.21
CA TRP A 465 -17.74 9.52 1.54
C TRP A 465 -19.16 9.14 1.95
N ASP A 466 -20.09 10.10 1.97
CA ASP A 466 -21.48 9.90 2.36
C ASP A 466 -22.19 8.90 1.43
N LYS A 467 -21.89 8.96 0.13
CA LYS A 467 -22.40 8.00 -0.85
C LYS A 467 -21.93 6.58 -0.54
N ARG A 468 -20.62 6.36 -0.30
CA ARG A 468 -20.11 5.03 0.03
C ARG A 468 -20.66 4.49 1.34
N LEU A 469 -20.87 5.37 2.32
CA LEU A 469 -21.46 4.99 3.60
C LEU A 469 -22.95 4.60 3.43
N ARG A 470 -23.73 5.32 2.60
CA ARG A 470 -25.09 4.90 2.21
C ARG A 470 -25.07 3.57 1.42
N ASP A 471 -24.22 3.44 0.41
CA ASP A 471 -24.07 2.23 -0.41
C ASP A 471 -23.65 1.00 0.42
N HIS A 472 -22.96 1.20 1.56
CA HIS A 472 -22.62 0.16 2.52
C HIS A 472 -23.83 -0.21 3.38
N ARG A 473 -24.43 0.76 4.09
CA ARG A 473 -25.64 0.54 4.93
C ARG A 473 -26.77 -0.13 4.14
N PHE A 474 -26.98 0.27 2.88
CA PHE A 474 -27.97 -0.35 2.00
C PHE A 474 -27.70 -1.85 1.79
N LYS A 475 -26.45 -2.23 1.51
CA LYS A 475 -26.06 -3.64 1.35
C LYS A 475 -26.18 -4.43 2.66
N GLU A 476 -25.84 -3.81 3.80
CA GLU A 476 -26.03 -4.40 5.12
C GLU A 476 -27.52 -4.65 5.40
N GLN A 477 -28.39 -3.66 5.15
CA GLN A 477 -29.84 -3.82 5.25
C GLN A 477 -30.36 -4.91 4.33
N GLN A 478 -29.90 -5.01 3.07
CA GLN A 478 -30.27 -6.13 2.19
C GLN A 478 -29.87 -7.49 2.78
N GLN A 479 -28.73 -7.60 3.48
CA GLN A 479 -28.35 -8.82 4.21
C GLN A 479 -29.25 -9.08 5.43
N VAL A 480 -29.51 -8.07 6.27
CA VAL A 480 -30.36 -8.19 7.47
C VAL A 480 -31.80 -8.54 7.08
N ILE A 481 -32.39 -7.89 6.08
CA ILE A 481 -33.71 -8.22 5.54
C ILE A 481 -33.74 -9.70 5.09
N LYS A 482 -32.71 -10.16 4.36
CA LYS A 482 -32.63 -11.53 3.84
C LYS A 482 -32.33 -12.59 4.92
N ARG A 483 -31.68 -12.23 6.03
CA ARG A 483 -31.22 -13.15 7.09
C ARG A 483 -32.10 -13.18 8.33
N GLU A 484 -32.61 -12.02 8.76
CA GLU A 484 -33.21 -11.78 10.07
C GLU A 484 -34.65 -11.25 10.00
N ILE A 485 -35.12 -10.87 8.81
CA ILE A 485 -36.54 -10.62 8.55
C ILE A 485 -37.13 -11.78 7.76
N ILE A 486 -36.83 -11.89 6.46
CA ILE A 486 -37.48 -12.86 5.55
C ILE A 486 -37.33 -14.30 6.05
N LYS A 487 -36.12 -14.76 6.41
CA LYS A 487 -35.90 -16.13 6.92
C LYS A 487 -36.55 -16.42 8.28
N VAL A 488 -36.76 -15.40 9.11
CA VAL A 488 -37.33 -15.53 10.46
C VAL A 488 -38.85 -15.49 10.41
N VAL A 489 -39.41 -14.60 9.58
CA VAL A 489 -40.86 -14.45 9.36
C VAL A 489 -41.44 -15.61 8.55
N CYS A 490 -40.71 -16.15 7.56
CA CYS A 490 -41.16 -17.35 6.87
C CYS A 490 -41.25 -18.53 7.86
N PRO A 491 -42.31 -19.36 7.84
CA PRO A 491 -42.42 -20.55 8.69
C PRO A 491 -41.27 -21.53 8.48
N GLN A 492 -40.92 -22.27 9.53
CA GLN A 492 -40.03 -23.44 9.44
C GLN A 492 -40.87 -24.68 9.03
N PRO A 493 -40.27 -25.72 8.41
CA PRO A 493 -40.94 -27.00 8.21
C PRO A 493 -41.17 -27.70 9.56
N ASN A 494 -42.26 -28.45 9.69
CA ASN A 494 -42.64 -29.15 10.92
C ASN A 494 -41.73 -30.35 11.27
N GLY A 495 -40.80 -30.71 10.38
CA GLY A 495 -39.81 -31.76 10.62
C GLY A 495 -38.92 -32.04 9.40
N PRO A 496 -37.96 -32.97 9.50
CA PRO A 496 -37.04 -33.29 8.41
C PRO A 496 -37.72 -33.92 7.18
N ASN A 497 -38.96 -34.41 7.31
CA ASN A 497 -39.73 -35.04 6.23
C ASN A 497 -40.86 -34.14 5.67
N ASP A 498 -40.98 -32.90 6.15
CA ASP A 498 -42.02 -31.97 5.70
C ASP A 498 -41.65 -31.27 4.38
N GLU A 499 -41.77 -32.01 3.27
CA GLU A 499 -41.49 -31.47 1.92
C GLU A 499 -42.41 -30.31 1.53
N ALA A 500 -43.66 -30.29 2.01
CA ALA A 500 -44.59 -29.20 1.76
C ALA A 500 -44.15 -27.90 2.47
N GLY A 501 -43.76 -27.97 3.74
CA GLY A 501 -43.21 -26.86 4.50
C GLY A 501 -41.85 -26.40 3.97
N LYS A 502 -40.97 -27.33 3.58
CA LYS A 502 -39.71 -27.00 2.87
C LYS A 502 -39.98 -26.23 1.58
N LEU A 503 -40.97 -26.64 0.78
CA LEU A 503 -41.37 -25.96 -0.45
C LEU A 503 -41.99 -24.58 -0.17
N LYS A 504 -42.96 -24.46 0.75
CA LYS A 504 -43.56 -23.17 1.14
C LYS A 504 -42.50 -22.19 1.61
N ARG A 505 -41.62 -22.60 2.53
CA ARG A 505 -40.47 -21.81 3.01
C ARG A 505 -39.53 -21.42 1.88
N GLY A 506 -39.15 -22.38 1.03
CA GLY A 506 -38.22 -22.18 -0.08
C GLY A 506 -38.75 -21.27 -1.20
N LEU A 507 -40.07 -21.22 -1.39
CA LEU A 507 -40.73 -20.31 -2.34
C LEU A 507 -40.94 -18.92 -1.74
N LEU A 508 -41.43 -18.82 -0.50
CA LEU A 508 -41.61 -17.54 0.21
C LEU A 508 -40.30 -16.75 0.32
N ILE A 509 -39.20 -17.39 0.74
CA ILE A 509 -37.90 -16.72 0.87
C ILE A 509 -37.42 -16.15 -0.48
N LYS A 510 -37.70 -16.85 -1.60
CA LYS A 510 -37.34 -16.38 -2.95
C LYS A 510 -38.25 -15.24 -3.41
N ALA A 511 -39.56 -15.35 -3.19
CA ALA A 511 -40.54 -14.35 -3.60
C ALA A 511 -40.37 -13.03 -2.84
N PHE A 512 -40.28 -13.07 -1.50
CA PHE A 512 -40.00 -11.88 -0.70
C PHE A 512 -38.65 -11.26 -1.03
N ALA A 513 -37.58 -12.07 -1.21
CA ALA A 513 -36.29 -11.53 -1.63
C ALA A 513 -36.37 -10.84 -3.00
N LYS A 514 -37.15 -11.39 -3.94
CA LYS A 514 -37.36 -10.76 -5.25
C LYS A 514 -38.08 -9.42 -5.13
N ILE A 515 -39.27 -9.42 -4.52
CA ILE A 515 -40.16 -8.24 -4.44
C ILE A 515 -39.46 -7.11 -3.65
N ILE A 516 -38.87 -7.45 -2.50
CA ILE A 516 -38.32 -6.46 -1.57
C ILE A 516 -36.90 -6.01 -1.96
N LEU A 517 -36.08 -6.83 -2.61
CA LEU A 517 -34.64 -6.55 -2.82
C LEU A 517 -34.18 -6.52 -4.28
N GLU A 518 -34.96 -6.99 -5.26
CA GLU A 518 -34.51 -7.15 -6.66
C GLU A 518 -35.47 -6.60 -7.74
N CYS A 519 -36.78 -6.53 -7.49
CA CYS A 519 -37.80 -6.29 -8.54
C CYS A 519 -39.05 -5.62 -7.97
N HIS A 520 -38.99 -4.31 -7.76
CA HIS A 520 -40.06 -3.55 -7.10
C HIS A 520 -41.29 -3.29 -7.99
N ASP A 521 -41.16 -3.51 -9.30
CA ASP A 521 -42.18 -3.27 -10.34
C ASP A 521 -43.20 -4.41 -10.51
N GLY A 522 -43.05 -5.51 -9.76
CA GLY A 522 -43.97 -6.63 -9.74
C GLY A 522 -43.88 -7.61 -10.93
N GLN A 523 -43.00 -7.42 -11.92
CA GLN A 523 -42.96 -8.24 -13.14
C GLN A 523 -42.87 -9.76 -12.90
N GLU A 524 -42.15 -10.21 -11.86
CA GLU A 524 -42.01 -11.66 -11.60
C GLU A 524 -43.21 -12.30 -10.86
N TYR A 525 -43.97 -11.54 -10.07
CA TYR A 525 -44.93 -12.10 -9.10
C TYR A 525 -46.31 -11.41 -9.09
N GLY A 526 -46.52 -10.35 -9.86
CA GLY A 526 -47.73 -9.52 -9.83
C GLY A 526 -47.84 -8.60 -8.61
N ILE A 527 -46.82 -8.55 -7.75
CA ILE A 527 -46.82 -7.84 -6.47
C ILE A 527 -45.74 -6.75 -6.51
N VAL A 528 -46.18 -5.49 -6.49
CA VAL A 528 -45.34 -4.28 -6.41
C VAL A 528 -44.94 -4.02 -4.95
N ALA A 529 -43.68 -3.68 -4.70
CA ALA A 529 -43.22 -3.34 -3.35
C ALA A 529 -43.70 -1.93 -2.96
N PRO A 530 -44.41 -1.74 -1.82
CA PRO A 530 -45.01 -0.44 -1.50
C PRO A 530 -43.96 0.60 -1.07
N ALA A 531 -44.20 1.86 -1.43
CA ALA A 531 -43.23 2.95 -1.23
C ALA A 531 -42.81 3.18 0.25
N HIS A 532 -43.66 2.85 1.22
CA HIS A 532 -43.37 3.01 2.65
C HIS A 532 -42.33 2.01 3.20
N LEU A 533 -41.85 1.05 2.39
CA LEU A 533 -40.68 0.22 2.73
C LEU A 533 -39.36 1.00 2.67
N TRP A 534 -39.38 2.23 2.16
CA TRP A 534 -38.22 3.10 1.98
C TRP A 534 -38.29 4.31 2.92
N GLY A 535 -37.14 4.72 3.46
CA GLY A 535 -36.95 5.97 4.18
C GLY A 535 -36.68 7.14 3.25
N ALA A 536 -36.84 8.36 3.76
CA ALA A 536 -36.53 9.59 3.02
C ALA A 536 -35.03 9.77 2.72
N ASP A 537 -34.17 8.96 3.34
CA ASP A 537 -32.72 8.87 3.11
C ASP A 537 -32.33 7.87 1.99
N GLY A 538 -33.31 7.17 1.42
CA GLY A 538 -33.09 6.14 0.39
C GLY A 538 -32.71 4.76 0.94
N LEU A 539 -32.75 4.56 2.26
CA LEU A 539 -32.51 3.26 2.91
C LEU A 539 -33.84 2.54 3.19
N TYR A 540 -33.78 1.27 3.60
CA TYR A 540 -34.99 0.51 3.96
C TYR A 540 -35.52 0.90 5.34
N ASN A 541 -36.84 1.08 5.42
CA ASN A 541 -37.56 1.12 6.69
C ASN A 541 -37.73 -0.31 7.23
N MET A 542 -36.81 -0.72 8.10
CA MET A 542 -36.67 -2.10 8.56
C MET A 542 -37.90 -2.64 9.32
N SER A 543 -38.63 -1.78 10.04
CA SER A 543 -39.87 -2.19 10.74
C SER A 543 -41.03 -2.35 9.76
N ALA A 544 -41.17 -1.46 8.78
CA ALA A 544 -42.13 -1.61 7.68
C ALA A 544 -41.89 -2.87 6.86
N VAL A 545 -40.62 -3.19 6.53
CA VAL A 545 -40.25 -4.42 5.82
C VAL A 545 -40.63 -5.67 6.62
N ARG A 546 -40.47 -5.67 7.96
CA ARG A 546 -40.94 -6.77 8.82
C ARG A 546 -42.46 -6.89 8.84
N ALA A 547 -43.19 -5.78 9.00
CA ALA A 547 -44.64 -5.78 8.99
C ALA A 547 -45.22 -6.26 7.65
N TYR A 548 -44.64 -5.82 6.53
CA TYR A 548 -45.00 -6.28 5.19
C TYR A 548 -44.78 -7.79 5.00
N CYS A 549 -43.64 -8.33 5.47
CA CYS A 549 -43.37 -9.77 5.39
C CYS A 549 -44.38 -10.62 6.18
N LEU A 550 -44.89 -10.11 7.30
CA LEU A 550 -45.91 -10.76 8.12
C LEU A 550 -47.28 -10.69 7.43
N ASN A 551 -47.71 -9.48 7.05
CA ASN A 551 -49.06 -9.21 6.57
C ASN A 551 -49.34 -9.74 5.15
N MET A 552 -48.31 -9.95 4.32
CA MET A 552 -48.46 -10.37 2.93
C MET A 552 -48.09 -11.85 2.69
N MET A 553 -47.91 -12.64 3.75
CA MET A 553 -47.34 -13.98 3.65
C MET A 553 -48.11 -14.90 2.71
N ASP A 554 -49.42 -15.03 2.85
CA ASP A 554 -50.18 -15.99 2.04
C ASP A 554 -50.39 -15.48 0.59
N THR A 555 -50.63 -14.19 0.38
CA THR A 555 -50.67 -13.60 -0.98
C THR A 555 -49.37 -13.79 -1.75
N VAL A 556 -48.22 -13.62 -1.08
CA VAL A 556 -46.89 -13.87 -1.68
C VAL A 556 -46.65 -15.37 -1.88
N PHE A 557 -47.19 -16.24 -1.03
CA PHE A 557 -47.12 -17.69 -1.22
C PHE A 557 -47.95 -18.16 -2.43
N GLU A 558 -49.19 -17.69 -2.58
CA GLU A 558 -50.07 -18.00 -3.71
C GLU A 558 -49.43 -17.61 -5.04
N ALA A 559 -48.94 -16.36 -5.15
CA ALA A 559 -48.22 -15.88 -6.32
C ALA A 559 -46.95 -16.72 -6.61
N ALA A 560 -46.23 -17.14 -5.58
CA ALA A 560 -45.04 -17.99 -5.73
C ALA A 560 -45.37 -19.43 -6.13
N MET A 561 -46.48 -20.00 -5.65
CA MET A 561 -46.99 -21.31 -6.04
C MET A 561 -47.47 -21.32 -7.48
N ALA A 562 -48.25 -20.32 -7.90
CA ALA A 562 -48.67 -20.17 -9.30
C ALA A 562 -47.45 -20.07 -10.24
N ARG A 563 -46.44 -19.26 -9.88
CA ARG A 563 -45.17 -19.15 -10.61
C ARG A 563 -44.37 -20.46 -10.62
N HIS A 564 -44.43 -21.26 -9.56
CA HIS A 564 -43.77 -22.57 -9.49
C HIS A 564 -44.47 -23.60 -10.40
N ASN A 565 -45.78 -23.73 -10.28
CA ASN A 565 -46.60 -24.66 -11.06
C ASN A 565 -46.49 -24.39 -12.56
N ASN A 566 -46.58 -23.12 -12.98
CA ASN A 566 -46.40 -22.73 -14.39
C ASN A 566 -44.99 -23.08 -14.91
N LYS A 567 -43.94 -22.91 -14.10
CA LYS A 567 -42.57 -23.31 -14.47
C LYS A 567 -42.38 -24.82 -14.55
N ASN A 568 -43.14 -25.61 -13.78
CA ASN A 568 -43.12 -27.07 -13.85
C ASN A 568 -43.92 -27.58 -15.07
N ALA A 569 -45.08 -26.99 -15.37
CA ALA A 569 -45.88 -27.33 -16.54
C ALA A 569 -45.11 -27.10 -17.85
N VAL A 570 -44.42 -25.95 -17.98
CA VAL A 570 -43.56 -25.64 -19.15
C VAL A 570 -42.31 -26.55 -19.24
N ARG A 571 -41.97 -27.28 -18.17
CA ARG A 571 -40.82 -28.20 -18.12
C ARG A 571 -41.17 -29.66 -18.40
N GLN A 572 -42.45 -30.05 -18.40
CA GLN A 572 -42.84 -31.36 -18.88
C GLN A 572 -42.98 -31.32 -20.41
N PRO A 573 -42.13 -32.03 -21.18
CA PRO A 573 -42.37 -32.18 -22.60
C PRO A 573 -43.66 -32.99 -22.78
N THR A 574 -44.58 -32.50 -23.59
CA THR A 574 -45.82 -33.22 -23.93
C THR A 574 -45.49 -34.62 -24.43
N SER A 575 -45.97 -35.66 -23.74
CA SER A 575 -45.75 -37.03 -24.15
C SER A 575 -46.32 -37.24 -25.56
N ARG A 576 -45.49 -37.75 -26.48
CA ARG A 576 -45.96 -38.06 -27.84
C ARG A 576 -47.06 -39.12 -27.74
N PRO A 577 -48.25 -38.91 -28.34
CA PRO A 577 -49.26 -39.97 -28.38
C PRO A 577 -48.70 -41.16 -29.15
N ASN A 578 -48.74 -42.35 -28.54
CA ASN A 578 -48.22 -43.57 -29.15
C ASN A 578 -49.21 -44.10 -30.20
N VAL A 579 -49.21 -43.48 -31.39
CA VAL A 579 -50.08 -43.85 -32.52
C VAL A 579 -49.57 -45.13 -33.16
N ASN A 580 -49.87 -46.26 -32.53
CA ASN A 580 -49.60 -47.58 -33.09
C ASN A 580 -50.88 -48.13 -33.74
N LYS A 581 -51.22 -47.59 -34.91
CA LYS A 581 -52.34 -48.06 -35.75
C LYS A 581 -51.77 -48.73 -37.01
N ARG A 582 -52.11 -50.02 -37.15
CA ARG A 582 -51.75 -50.98 -38.21
C ARG A 582 -51.33 -50.39 -39.56
N ALA A 583 -50.27 -50.98 -40.12
CA ALA A 583 -50.26 -51.38 -41.52
C ALA A 583 -50.42 -52.91 -41.60
N SER A 584 -51.14 -53.38 -42.61
CA SER A 584 -51.28 -54.77 -43.05
C SER A 584 -51.52 -54.75 -44.55
#